data_AF-A0A971KGK5-F1
#
_entry.id   AF-A0A971KGK5-F1
#
_cell.length_a   1.000
_cell.length_b   1.000
_cell.length_c   1.000
_cell.angle_alpha   90.00
_cell.angle_beta   90.00
_cell.angle_gamma   90.00
#
_symmetry.space_group_name_H-M   'P 1'
#
loop_
_entity.id
_entity.type
_entity.pdbx_description
1 polymer ?
#
loop_
_entity_poly.entity_id
_entity_poly.type
_entity_poly.pdbx_seq_one_letter_code
_entity_poly.pdbx_strand_id
1 'polypeptide(L)'
;MIAINIKKISSPLVKAFLMMMGCALIWNVFYVFELGTNDLAYKIHFARIQYFGLTIIPIAWLLMAEKIAKVHIKRMVWVVLSAIAGALLIVIWILPLPNLFWGNPVVSEVHQNLSVLDYDYGILFYAGYVPFVYLTIAYSLILIARRFRFSISVYRKQGLIIIVGAILPL
;
A
#
# COMPACT_ATOMS: atom_id res chain seq x y z
N MET A 1 -13.75 31.74 -7.92
CA MET A 1 -12.53 30.93 -7.73
C MET A 1 -12.75 29.61 -6.98
N ILE A 2 -13.64 29.55 -5.98
CA ILE A 2 -13.89 28.33 -5.19
C ILE A 2 -14.49 27.16 -6.01
N ALA A 3 -15.45 27.43 -6.91
CA ALA A 3 -16.10 26.40 -7.73
C ALA A 3 -15.17 25.68 -8.73
N ILE A 4 -14.10 26.34 -9.19
CA ILE A 4 -13.10 25.74 -10.10
C ILE A 4 -12.22 24.74 -9.34
N ASN A 5 -11.93 24.98 -8.07
CA ASN A 5 -11.15 24.07 -7.23
C ASN A 5 -11.92 22.78 -6.88
N ILE A 6 -13.24 22.87 -6.66
CA ILE A 6 -14.08 21.70 -6.39
C ILE A 6 -14.12 20.74 -7.59
N LYS A 7 -14.15 21.27 -8.83
CA LYS A 7 -14.06 20.45 -10.05
C LYS A 7 -12.72 19.70 -10.16
N LYS A 8 -11.60 20.29 -9.73
CA LYS A 8 -10.29 19.61 -9.72
C LYS A 8 -10.23 18.46 -8.70
N ILE A 9 -10.82 18.63 -7.51
CA ILE A 9 -10.91 17.60 -6.47
C ILE A 9 -11.76 16.40 -6.93
N SER A 10 -12.77 16.65 -7.78
CA SER A 10 -13.63 15.59 -8.32
C SER A 10 -12.96 14.71 -9.40
N SER A 11 -11.75 15.05 -9.84
CA SER A 11 -11.08 14.25 -10.88
C SER A 11 -10.79 12.82 -10.36
N PRO A 12 -11.03 11.77 -11.17
CA PRO A 12 -10.79 10.39 -10.76
C PRO A 12 -9.35 10.13 -10.26
N LEU A 13 -8.39 10.90 -10.76
CA LEU A 13 -7.00 10.87 -10.31
C LEU A 13 -6.86 11.35 -8.85
N VAL A 14 -7.47 12.50 -8.51
CA VAL A 14 -7.43 13.04 -7.14
C VAL A 14 -8.12 12.09 -6.17
N LYS A 15 -9.22 11.45 -6.57
CA LYS A 15 -9.89 10.43 -5.74
C LYS A 15 -8.96 9.24 -5.43
N ALA A 16 -8.26 8.71 -6.43
CA ALA A 16 -7.30 7.62 -6.23
C ALA A 16 -6.14 8.04 -5.31
N PHE A 17 -5.63 9.26 -5.49
CA PHE A 17 -4.59 9.82 -4.61
C PHE A 17 -5.09 9.99 -3.16
N LEU A 18 -6.27 10.56 -2.95
CA LEU A 18 -6.85 10.73 -1.62
C LEU A 18 -7.12 9.39 -0.94
N MET A 19 -7.55 8.37 -1.70
CA MET A 19 -7.70 7.02 -1.18
C MET A 19 -6.37 6.45 -0.69
N MET A 20 -5.29 6.61 -1.47
CA MET A 20 -3.95 6.19 -1.07
C MET A 20 -3.48 6.94 0.18
N MET A 21 -3.68 8.26 0.24
CA MET A 21 -3.32 9.07 1.41
C MET A 21 -4.11 8.67 2.65
N GLY A 22 -5.40 8.37 2.51
CA GLY A 22 -6.23 7.86 3.60
C GLY A 22 -5.71 6.50 4.14
N CYS A 23 -5.31 5.60 3.24
CA CYS A 23 -4.73 4.31 3.63
C CYS A 23 -3.37 4.48 4.33
N ALA A 24 -2.52 5.38 3.81
CA ALA A 24 -1.25 5.71 4.44
C ALA A 24 -1.45 6.36 5.82
N LEU A 25 -2.46 7.20 5.98
CA LEU A 25 -2.83 7.80 7.27
C LEU A 25 -3.25 6.72 8.27
N ILE A 26 -4.13 5.79 7.87
CA ILE A 26 -4.53 4.66 8.72
C ILE A 26 -3.30 3.88 9.16
N TRP A 27 -2.44 3.49 8.22
CA TRP A 27 -1.22 2.77 8.57
C TRP A 27 -0.36 3.55 9.57
N ASN A 28 -0.03 4.81 9.30
CA ASN A 28 0.86 5.59 10.17
C ASN A 28 0.25 5.86 11.55
N VAL A 29 -1.04 6.18 11.65
CA VAL A 29 -1.71 6.44 12.93
C VAL A 29 -1.69 5.19 13.81
N PHE A 30 -2.05 4.03 13.25
CA PHE A 30 -2.06 2.79 14.02
C PHE A 30 -0.66 2.24 14.28
N TYR A 31 0.32 2.59 13.46
CA TYR A 31 1.72 2.32 13.75
C TYR A 31 2.22 3.10 14.97
N VAL A 32 1.85 4.39 15.09
CA VAL A 32 2.16 5.19 16.29
C VAL A 32 1.52 4.58 17.54
N PHE A 33 0.27 4.11 17.46
CA PHE A 33 -0.37 3.43 18.59
C PHE A 33 0.29 2.09 18.94
N GLU A 34 0.71 1.31 17.95
CA GLU A 34 1.48 0.09 18.18
C GLU A 34 2.77 0.37 18.97
N LEU A 35 3.54 1.38 18.54
CA LEU A 35 4.77 1.80 19.22
C LEU A 35 4.53 2.33 20.63
N GLY A 36 3.37 2.95 20.89
CA GLY A 36 3.01 3.51 22.19
C GLY A 36 2.58 2.48 23.24
N THR A 37 2.41 1.21 22.87
CA THR A 37 1.99 0.13 23.79
C THR A 37 3.10 -0.90 23.96
N ASN A 38 3.22 -1.48 25.16
CA ASN A 38 4.16 -2.59 25.44
C ASN A 38 3.48 -3.96 25.45
N ASP A 39 2.15 -3.98 25.47
CA ASP A 39 1.37 -5.21 25.51
C ASP A 39 1.24 -5.83 24.11
N LEU A 40 1.54 -7.12 24.01
CA LEU A 40 1.54 -7.88 22.76
C LEU A 40 0.16 -7.88 22.08
N ALA A 41 -0.92 -8.04 22.84
CA ALA A 41 -2.26 -8.12 22.30
C ALA A 41 -2.68 -6.80 21.66
N TYR A 42 -2.37 -5.67 22.31
CA TYR A 42 -2.62 -4.34 21.74
C TYR A 42 -1.76 -4.07 20.50
N LYS A 43 -0.47 -4.45 20.52
CA LYS A 43 0.41 -4.32 19.35
C LYS A 43 -0.15 -5.08 18.14
N ILE A 44 -0.53 -6.36 18.33
CA ILE A 44 -1.12 -7.18 17.26
C ILE A 44 -2.45 -6.59 16.78
N HIS A 45 -3.27 -6.07 17.68
CA HIS A 45 -4.54 -5.44 17.31
C HIS A 45 -4.31 -4.23 16.40
N PHE A 46 -3.39 -3.34 16.75
CA PHE A 46 -3.04 -2.20 15.92
C PHE A 46 -2.39 -2.61 14.60
N ALA A 47 -1.49 -3.61 14.62
CA ALA A 47 -0.91 -4.17 13.41
C ALA A 47 -1.98 -4.67 12.43
N ARG A 48 -2.98 -5.41 12.90
CA ARG A 48 -4.11 -5.85 12.07
C ARG A 48 -4.84 -4.67 11.40
N ILE A 49 -5.00 -3.55 12.10
CA ILE A 49 -5.61 -2.34 11.53
C ILE A 49 -4.70 -1.70 10.49
N GLN A 50 -3.39 -1.63 10.73
CA GLN A 50 -2.42 -1.13 9.76
C GLN A 50 -2.50 -1.89 8.43
N TYR A 51 -2.71 -3.20 8.50
CA TYR A 51 -2.82 -4.05 7.33
C TYR A 51 -3.98 -3.70 6.41
N PHE A 52 -5.08 -3.11 6.89
CA PHE A 52 -6.11 -2.55 6.00
C PHE A 52 -5.54 -1.47 5.09
N GLY A 53 -4.78 -0.53 5.64
CA GLY A 53 -4.13 0.52 4.87
C GLY A 53 -3.12 -0.08 3.90
N LEU A 54 -2.21 -0.91 4.41
CA LEU A 54 -1.13 -1.52 3.64
C LEU A 54 -1.62 -2.36 2.45
N THR A 55 -2.66 -3.18 2.62
CA THR A 55 -3.19 -4.02 1.54
C THR A 55 -3.90 -3.19 0.45
N ILE A 56 -4.49 -2.05 0.79
CA ILE A 56 -5.27 -1.23 -0.16
C ILE A 56 -4.39 -0.22 -0.91
N ILE A 57 -3.29 0.26 -0.32
CA ILE A 57 -2.33 1.18 -0.96
C ILE A 57 -1.91 0.76 -2.38
N PRO A 58 -1.44 -0.48 -2.65
CA PRO A 58 -1.01 -0.87 -3.99
C PRO A 58 -2.17 -0.84 -5.02
N ILE A 59 -3.40 -1.15 -4.60
CA ILE A 59 -4.59 -1.07 -5.46
C ILE A 59 -4.89 0.41 -5.78
N ALA A 60 -4.84 1.29 -4.79
CA ALA A 60 -5.04 2.73 -4.98
C ALA A 60 -3.95 3.34 -5.88
N TRP A 61 -2.70 2.90 -5.74
CA TRP A 61 -1.59 3.26 -6.61
C TRP A 61 -1.82 2.83 -8.05
N LEU A 62 -2.32 1.60 -8.28
CA LEU A 62 -2.67 1.13 -9.62
C LEU A 62 -3.82 1.93 -10.23
N LEU A 63 -4.84 2.31 -9.43
CA LEU A 63 -5.93 3.17 -9.89
C LEU A 63 -5.39 4.52 -10.36
N MET A 64 -4.47 5.10 -9.59
CA MET A 64 -3.80 6.34 -9.94
C MET A 64 -2.98 6.19 -11.24
N ALA A 65 -2.21 5.11 -11.35
CA ALA A 65 -1.39 4.79 -12.52
C ALA A 65 -2.23 4.61 -13.80
N GLU A 66 -3.38 3.94 -13.72
CA GLU A 66 -4.34 3.82 -14.82
C GLU A 66 -4.74 5.21 -15.35
N LYS A 67 -5.09 6.15 -14.45
CA LYS A 67 -5.52 7.50 -14.82
C LYS A 67 -4.38 8.35 -15.39
N ILE A 68 -3.17 8.25 -14.84
CA ILE A 68 -1.97 8.93 -15.36
C ILE A 68 -1.62 8.41 -16.75
N ALA A 69 -1.61 7.09 -16.91
CA ALA A 69 -1.26 6.44 -18.17
C ALA A 69 -2.35 6.59 -19.24
N LYS A 70 -3.56 7.04 -18.86
CA LYS A 70 -4.75 7.14 -19.72
C LYS A 70 -5.07 5.82 -20.42
N VAL A 71 -4.88 4.72 -19.70
CA VAL A 71 -5.24 3.36 -20.15
C VAL A 71 -6.51 2.91 -19.45
N HIS A 72 -7.11 1.84 -19.92
CA HIS A 72 -8.23 1.20 -19.23
C HIS A 72 -7.85 -0.21 -18.80
N ILE A 73 -7.84 -0.45 -17.50
CA ILE A 73 -7.62 -1.78 -16.92
C ILE A 73 -8.97 -2.50 -16.89
N LYS A 74 -9.00 -3.75 -17.38
CA LYS A 74 -10.21 -4.56 -17.44
C LYS A 74 -10.82 -4.73 -16.04
N ARG A 75 -12.15 -4.66 -15.95
CA ARG A 75 -12.90 -4.87 -14.68
C ARG A 75 -12.50 -6.14 -13.94
N MET A 76 -12.23 -7.22 -14.66
CA MET A 76 -11.80 -8.50 -14.08
C MET A 76 -10.53 -8.37 -13.22
N VAL A 77 -9.56 -7.53 -13.63
CA VAL A 77 -8.32 -7.32 -12.85
C VAL A 77 -8.64 -6.70 -11.49
N TRP A 78 -9.55 -5.73 -11.45
CA TRP A 78 -9.99 -5.12 -10.18
C TRP A 78 -10.72 -6.11 -9.27
N VAL A 79 -11.55 -6.99 -9.85
CA VAL A 79 -12.22 -8.06 -9.10
C VAL A 79 -11.21 -9.01 -8.49
N VAL A 80 -10.23 -9.47 -9.28
CA VAL A 80 -9.18 -10.38 -8.80
C VAL A 80 -8.32 -9.72 -7.71
N LEU A 81 -7.85 -8.49 -7.91
CA LEU A 81 -7.06 -7.77 -6.90
C LEU A 81 -7.84 -7.55 -5.61
N SER A 82 -9.13 -7.20 -5.71
CA SER A 82 -9.98 -7.00 -4.53
C SER A 82 -10.26 -8.32 -3.81
N ALA A 83 -10.44 -9.42 -4.55
CA ALA A 83 -10.62 -10.75 -3.97
C ALA A 83 -9.36 -11.23 -3.23
N ILE A 84 -8.17 -11.02 -3.82
CA ILE A 84 -6.89 -11.34 -3.18
C ILE A 84 -6.71 -10.49 -1.91
N ALA A 85 -6.94 -9.17 -1.99
CA ALA A 85 -6.87 -8.28 -0.83
C ALA A 85 -7.85 -8.69 0.28
N GLY A 86 -9.09 -9.02 -0.08
CA GLY A 86 -10.11 -9.49 0.86
C GLY A 86 -9.72 -10.81 1.53
N ALA A 87 -9.22 -11.78 0.76
CA ALA A 87 -8.75 -13.05 1.30
C ALA A 87 -7.58 -12.88 2.28
N LEU A 88 -6.61 -12.02 1.94
CA LEU A 88 -5.49 -11.68 2.83
C LEU A 88 -5.98 -11.04 4.12
N LEU A 89 -6.88 -10.05 4.04
CA LEU A 89 -7.43 -9.38 5.21
C LEU A 89 -8.26 -10.32 6.09
N ILE A 90 -9.01 -11.26 5.50
CA ILE A 90 -9.73 -12.30 6.23
C ILE A 90 -8.76 -13.15 7.06
N VAL A 91 -7.66 -13.62 6.46
CA VAL A 91 -6.65 -14.41 7.19
C VAL A 91 -6.01 -13.59 8.31
N ILE A 92 -5.65 -12.33 8.03
CA ILE A 92 -4.99 -11.43 8.99
C ILE A 92 -5.86 -11.16 10.22
N TRP A 93 -7.17 -10.98 10.02
CA TRP A 93 -8.11 -10.55 11.07
C TRP A 93 -8.83 -11.68 11.78
N ILE A 94 -9.31 -12.68 11.04
CA ILE A 94 -10.27 -13.64 11.56
C ILE A 94 -9.56 -14.86 12.15
N LEU A 95 -8.45 -15.29 11.55
CA LEU A 95 -7.79 -16.52 11.99
C LEU A 95 -6.97 -16.28 13.27
N PRO A 96 -7.05 -17.21 14.25
CA PRO A 96 -6.27 -17.14 15.48
C PRO A 96 -4.77 -17.27 15.19
N LEU A 97 -3.94 -16.88 16.14
CA LEU A 97 -2.48 -16.97 16.05
C LEU A 97 -1.97 -18.30 16.63
N PRO A 98 -0.90 -18.90 16.07
CA PRO A 98 -0.29 -18.60 14.77
C PRO A 98 -1.21 -19.01 13.60
N ASN A 99 -1.09 -18.34 12.45
CA ASN A 99 -1.78 -18.70 11.21
C ASN A 99 -0.86 -18.63 9.99
N LEU A 100 -1.43 -18.77 8.78
CA LEU A 100 -0.63 -18.75 7.57
C LEU A 100 0.08 -17.41 7.32
N PHE A 101 -0.46 -16.30 7.84
CA PHE A 101 0.09 -14.97 7.65
C PHE A 101 1.00 -14.56 8.80
N TRP A 102 0.56 -14.79 10.04
CA TRP A 102 1.29 -14.50 11.27
C TRP A 102 1.87 -15.80 11.83
N GLY A 103 3.18 -15.88 12.00
CA GLY A 103 3.84 -16.93 12.77
C GLY A 103 3.60 -16.71 14.26
N ASN A 104 4.67 -16.65 15.05
CA ASN A 104 4.61 -16.46 16.50
C ASN A 104 5.13 -15.06 16.87
N PRO A 105 4.28 -14.02 16.76
CA PRO A 105 4.71 -12.67 17.06
C PRO A 105 5.10 -12.53 18.53
N VAL A 106 6.24 -11.88 18.79
CA VAL A 106 6.76 -11.61 20.13
C VAL A 106 7.09 -10.13 20.30
N VAL A 107 7.08 -9.67 21.54
CA VAL A 107 7.53 -8.31 21.86
C VAL A 107 9.03 -8.35 22.06
N SER A 108 9.76 -7.58 21.24
CA SER A 108 11.20 -7.44 21.33
C SER A 108 11.55 -6.05 21.89
N GLU A 109 12.30 -6.01 22.98
CA GLU A 109 12.76 -4.76 23.58
C GLU A 109 13.95 -4.21 22.79
N VAL A 110 13.82 -2.99 22.27
CA VAL A 110 14.88 -2.32 21.48
C VAL A 110 15.64 -1.31 22.34
N HIS A 111 14.94 -0.66 23.29
CA HIS A 111 15.52 0.27 24.25
C HIS A 111 14.65 0.34 25.52
N GLN A 112 15.16 0.94 26.59
CA GLN A 112 14.37 1.17 27.81
C GLN A 112 13.06 1.91 27.45
N ASN A 113 11.92 1.27 27.75
CA ASN A 113 10.56 1.70 27.41
C ASN A 113 10.17 1.73 25.92
N LEU A 114 11.01 1.23 25.01
CA LEU A 114 10.67 1.07 23.61
C LEU A 114 10.68 -0.40 23.22
N SER A 115 9.48 -0.96 23.08
CA SER A 115 9.26 -2.31 22.59
C SER A 115 8.70 -2.28 21.18
N VAL A 116 9.20 -3.19 20.33
CA VAL A 116 8.76 -3.34 18.94
C VAL A 116 8.16 -4.73 18.77
N LEU A 117 7.16 -4.84 17.90
CA LEU A 117 6.59 -6.12 17.54
C LEU A 117 7.54 -6.83 16.58
N ASP A 118 8.10 -7.95 17.01
CA ASP A 118 8.63 -8.93 16.06
C ASP A 118 7.44 -9.72 15.53
N TYR A 119 7.10 -9.47 14.27
CA TYR A 119 5.89 -10.02 13.67
C TYR A 119 5.96 -11.52 13.40
N ASP A 120 7.17 -12.08 13.28
CA ASP A 120 7.44 -13.44 12.80
C ASP A 120 6.47 -13.87 11.68
N TYR A 121 6.72 -13.46 10.43
CA TYR A 121 5.75 -13.67 9.36
C TYR A 121 5.69 -15.14 8.87
N GLY A 122 4.47 -15.60 8.60
CA GLY A 122 4.20 -16.92 8.01
C GLY A 122 4.33 -16.95 6.48
N ILE A 123 4.15 -18.14 5.90
CA ILE A 123 4.32 -18.37 4.45
C ILE A 123 3.41 -17.50 3.57
N LEU A 124 2.19 -17.19 4.01
CA LEU A 124 1.25 -16.37 3.23
C LEU A 124 1.72 -14.92 3.12
N PHE A 125 2.50 -14.43 4.07
CA PHE A 125 3.13 -13.11 3.94
C PHE A 125 4.13 -13.11 2.79
N TYR A 126 5.09 -14.05 2.79
CA TYR A 126 6.16 -14.11 1.79
C TYR A 126 5.70 -14.55 0.40
N ALA A 127 4.81 -15.54 0.32
CA ALA A 127 4.36 -16.11 -0.96
C ALA A 127 3.08 -15.46 -1.49
N GLY A 128 2.27 -14.85 -0.62
CA GLY A 128 1.00 -14.22 -0.99
C GLY A 128 1.09 -12.70 -1.02
N TYR A 129 1.26 -12.10 0.16
CA TYR A 129 1.18 -10.65 0.34
C TYR A 129 2.32 -9.89 -0.35
N VAL A 130 3.56 -10.32 -0.14
CA VAL A 130 4.75 -9.69 -0.74
C VAL A 130 4.64 -9.66 -2.28
N PRO A 131 4.45 -10.78 -2.99
CA PRO A 131 4.27 -10.77 -4.44
C PRO A 131 3.08 -9.92 -4.88
N PHE A 132 1.94 -9.99 -4.17
CA PHE A 132 0.78 -9.16 -4.48
C PHE A 132 1.12 -7.66 -4.49
N VAL A 133 1.81 -7.16 -3.46
CA VAL A 133 2.22 -5.75 -3.37
C VAL A 133 3.19 -5.40 -4.49
N TYR A 134 4.30 -6.14 -4.61
CA TYR A 134 5.36 -5.81 -5.56
C TYR A 134 4.92 -5.91 -7.01
N LEU A 135 4.14 -6.94 -7.38
CA LEU A 135 3.63 -7.09 -8.75
C LEU A 135 2.64 -5.97 -9.10
N THR A 136 1.78 -5.58 -8.15
CA THR A 136 0.81 -4.49 -8.38
C THR A 136 1.54 -3.15 -8.56
N ILE A 137 2.54 -2.86 -7.73
CA ILE A 137 3.37 -1.65 -7.87
C ILE A 137 4.18 -1.69 -9.17
N ALA A 138 4.84 -2.80 -9.48
CA ALA A 138 5.62 -2.96 -10.71
C ALA A 138 4.76 -2.76 -11.96
N TYR A 139 3.56 -3.35 -11.99
CA TYR A 139 2.63 -3.15 -13.10
C TYR A 139 2.20 -1.68 -13.23
N SER A 140 1.93 -1.01 -12.11
CA SER A 140 1.62 0.42 -12.08
C SER A 140 2.75 1.27 -12.67
N LEU A 141 4.00 0.99 -12.27
CA LEU A 141 5.19 1.68 -12.79
C LEU A 141 5.36 1.43 -14.29
N ILE A 142 5.13 0.21 -14.77
CA ILE A 142 5.18 -0.11 -16.21
C ILE A 142 4.15 0.70 -16.99
N LEU A 143 2.91 0.85 -16.49
CA LEU A 143 1.88 1.65 -17.15
C LEU A 143 2.30 3.12 -17.28
N ILE A 144 2.80 3.69 -16.19
CA ILE A 144 3.28 5.06 -16.15
C ILE A 144 4.48 5.24 -17.11
N ALA A 145 5.48 4.35 -17.03
CA ALA A 145 6.68 4.40 -17.86
C ALA A 145 6.36 4.31 -19.36
N ARG A 146 5.45 3.41 -19.76
CA ARG A 146 4.97 3.32 -21.15
C ARG A 146 4.39 4.64 -21.61
N ARG A 147 3.53 5.28 -20.80
CA ARG A 147 2.93 6.58 -21.16
C ARG A 147 3.98 7.66 -21.41
N PHE A 148 5.00 7.74 -20.55
CA PHE A 148 6.07 8.73 -20.71
C PHE A 148 7.01 8.42 -21.88
N ARG A 149 7.25 7.14 -22.19
CA ARG A 149 8.08 6.75 -23.34
C ARG A 149 7.44 7.11 -24.70
N PHE A 150 6.11 7.18 -24.78
CA PHE A 150 5.36 7.56 -25.98
C PHE A 150 4.91 9.03 -26.01
N SER A 151 5.25 9.84 -25.01
CA SER A 151 4.94 11.27 -24.95
C SER A 151 6.10 12.10 -25.52
N ILE A 152 5.87 12.75 -26.66
CA ILE A 152 6.86 13.47 -27.47
C ILE A 152 7.56 14.66 -26.73
N SER A 153 8.89 14.67 -26.90
CA SER A 153 9.90 15.74 -26.89
C SER A 153 10.21 16.63 -25.65
N VAL A 154 9.28 17.03 -24.77
CA VAL A 154 9.63 18.08 -23.75
C VAL A 154 9.86 17.56 -22.32
N TYR A 155 9.34 16.37 -21.98
CA TYR A 155 9.32 15.87 -20.58
C TYR A 155 10.41 14.84 -20.20
N ARG A 156 11.40 14.59 -21.07
CA ARG A 156 12.46 13.59 -20.82
C ARG A 156 13.30 13.88 -19.57
N LYS A 157 13.51 15.16 -19.23
CA LYS A 157 14.30 15.56 -18.05
C LYS A 157 13.54 15.35 -16.74
N GLN A 158 12.21 15.54 -16.71
CA GLN A 158 11.40 15.32 -15.50
C GLN A 158 11.18 13.83 -15.20
N GLY A 159 10.99 12.99 -16.23
CA GLY A 159 10.89 11.54 -16.03
C GLY A 159 12.18 10.94 -15.45
N LEU A 160 13.33 11.46 -15.85
CA LEU A 160 14.63 11.02 -15.33
C LEU A 160 14.83 11.43 -13.86
N ILE A 161 14.35 12.61 -13.45
CA ILE A 161 14.36 13.05 -12.04
C ILE A 161 13.48 12.14 -11.17
N ILE A 162 12.30 11.74 -11.67
CA ILE A 162 11.40 10.84 -10.93
C ILE A 162 12.01 9.44 -10.81
N ILE A 163 12.64 8.93 -11.88
CA ILE A 163 13.29 7.60 -11.86
C ILE A 163 14.51 7.61 -10.94
N VAL A 164 15.36 8.64 -11.01
CA VAL A 164 16.51 8.79 -10.11
C VAL A 164 16.05 8.96 -8.65
N GLY A 165 15.01 9.75 -8.40
CA GLY A 165 14.42 9.93 -7.07
C GLY A 165 13.71 8.68 -6.54
N ALA A 166 13.24 7.80 -7.40
CA ALA A 166 12.64 6.52 -7.01
C ALA A 166 13.67 5.42 -6.76
N ILE A 167 14.88 5.54 -7.32
CA ILE A 167 15.98 4.58 -7.14
C ILE A 167 16.87 4.96 -5.95
N LEU A 168 17.05 6.25 -5.66
CA LEU A 168 17.90 6.70 -4.55
C LEU A 168 17.51 6.23 -3.14
N PRO A 169 16.22 5.96 -2.81
CA PRO A 169 15.85 5.43 -1.50
C PRO A 169 15.73 3.89 -1.45
N LEU A 170 16.12 3.17 -2.51
CA LEU A 170 16.35 1.72 -2.46
C LEU A 170 17.76 1.44 -1.94
#